data_AF-M5BZH1-F1
#
_entry.id   AF-M5BZH1-F1
#
_cell.length_a   1.000
_cell.length_b   1.000
_cell.length_c   1.000
_cell.angle_alpha   90.00
_cell.angle_beta   90.00
_cell.angle_gamma   90.00
#
_symmetry.space_group_name_H-M   'P 1'
#
loop_
_entity.id
_entity.type
_entity.pdbx_description
1 polymer ?
#
loop_
_entity_poly.entity_id
_entity_poly.type
_entity_poly.pdbx_seq_one_letter_code
_entity_poly.pdbx_strand_id
1 'polypeptide(L)'
;MMHNFLISPIGNHSAILGIKWLEQEALEIDWSTWQISLLVITPELAAIAQEEEVNKSPPKGIPEQYHTYTKVFGKEEFNKLPPHRHHDIGIELTEDGPLNIPLYGMTDAKSITLKEWLEAKLKA
;
A
#
# COMPACT_ATOMS: atom_id res chain seq x y z
N MET A 1 -34.88 4.53 -4.96
CA MET A 1 -33.93 3.85 -5.86
C MET A 1 -33.12 2.87 -5.04
N MET A 2 -33.00 1.63 -5.50
CA MET A 2 -32.07 0.67 -4.89
C MET A 2 -30.70 0.88 -5.53
N HIS A 3 -29.71 1.30 -4.74
CA HIS A 3 -28.34 1.39 -5.18
C HIS A 3 -27.65 0.08 -4.84
N ASN A 4 -27.14 -0.64 -5.85
CA ASN A 4 -26.37 -1.86 -5.65
C ASN A 4 -24.91 -1.47 -5.40
N PHE A 5 -24.41 -1.79 -4.21
CA PHE A 5 -23.04 -1.50 -3.79
C PHE A 5 -22.14 -2.69 -4.06
N LEU A 6 -20.93 -2.45 -4.58
CA LEU A 6 -19.86 -3.45 -4.58
C LEU A 6 -19.22 -3.46 -3.18
N ILE A 7 -19.63 -4.43 -2.37
CA ILE A 7 -19.17 -4.60 -1.00
C ILE A 7 -18.18 -5.76 -0.96
N SER A 8 -16.93 -5.46 -0.62
CA SER A 8 -15.92 -6.47 -0.34
C SER A 8 -15.83 -6.71 1.17
N PRO A 9 -16.02 -7.95 1.66
CA PRO A 9 -15.80 -8.28 3.06
C PRO A 9 -14.29 -8.30 3.35
N ILE A 10 -13.81 -7.42 4.23
CA ILE A 10 -12.40 -7.33 4.64
C ILE A 10 -12.25 -7.70 6.12
N GLY A 11 -12.71 -8.90 6.48
CA GLY A 11 -12.78 -9.36 7.86
C GLY A 11 -13.96 -8.72 8.60
N ASN A 12 -13.69 -8.01 9.70
CA ASN A 12 -14.73 -7.41 10.56
C ASN A 12 -15.42 -6.18 9.94
N HIS A 13 -14.93 -5.67 8.82
CA HIS A 13 -15.45 -4.46 8.17
C HIS A 13 -15.87 -4.76 6.73
N SER A 14 -16.86 -4.02 6.23
CA SER A 14 -17.27 -4.04 4.82
C SER A 14 -16.65 -2.86 4.08
N ALA A 15 -15.88 -3.12 3.03
CA ALA A 15 -15.34 -2.08 2.16
C ALA A 15 -16.32 -1.83 1.02
N ILE A 16 -16.93 -0.64 0.99
CA ILE A 16 -17.74 -0.18 -0.15
C ILE A 16 -16.78 0.44 -1.16
N LEU A 17 -16.64 -0.19 -2.33
CA LEU A 17 -15.74 0.31 -3.36
C LEU A 17 -16.43 1.40 -4.20
N GLY A 18 -15.81 2.58 -4.21
CA GLY A 18 -15.90 3.59 -5.26
C GLY A 18 -17.29 4.06 -5.66
N ILE A 19 -17.98 4.86 -4.84
CA ILE A 19 -19.21 5.57 -5.29
C ILE A 19 -19.07 7.07 -5.13
N LYS A 20 -18.72 7.57 -3.94
CA LYS A 20 -18.46 9.01 -3.76
C LYS A 20 -17.24 9.50 -4.56
N TRP A 21 -16.23 8.65 -4.71
CA TRP A 21 -15.05 8.95 -5.53
C TRP A 21 -15.41 9.05 -7.02
N LEU A 22 -16.27 8.15 -7.53
CA LEU A 22 -16.75 8.21 -8.91
C LEU A 22 -17.63 9.44 -9.17
N GLU A 23 -18.48 9.81 -8.21
CA GLU A 23 -19.33 11.01 -8.30
C GLU A 23 -18.51 12.31 -8.29
N GLN A 24 -17.41 12.36 -7.55
CA GLN A 24 -16.54 13.54 -7.45
C GLN A 24 -15.64 13.74 -8.67
N GLU A 25 -15.08 12.65 -9.21
CA GLU A 25 -14.17 12.70 -10.36
C GLU A 25 -14.90 12.77 -11.71
N ALA A 26 -16.24 12.71 -11.72
CA ALA A 26 -17.10 12.81 -12.90
C ALA A 26 -16.62 11.93 -14.07
N LEU A 27 -16.28 10.68 -13.76
CA LEU A 27 -15.69 9.74 -14.73
C LEU A 27 -16.73 9.26 -15.74
N GLU A 28 -16.39 9.31 -17.02
CA GLU A 28 -17.18 8.65 -18.06
C GLU A 28 -16.87 7.14 -18.06
N ILE A 29 -17.85 6.34 -17.66
CA ILE A 29 -17.78 4.88 -17.66
C ILE A 29 -18.54 4.37 -18.88
N ASP A 30 -17.84 3.68 -19.79
CA ASP A 30 -18.47 2.93 -20.88
C ASP A 30 -18.80 1.51 -20.41
N TRP A 31 -20.07 1.27 -20.13
CA TRP A 31 -20.60 0.00 -19.63
C TRP A 31 -20.62 -1.13 -20.67
N SER A 32 -20.45 -0.82 -21.96
CA SER A 32 -20.41 -1.85 -23.02
C SER A 32 -19.02 -2.47 -23.16
N THR A 33 -17.98 -1.70 -22.85
CA THR A 33 -16.57 -2.10 -22.95
C THR A 33 -15.88 -2.26 -21.59
N TRP A 34 -16.55 -1.89 -20.49
CA TRP A 34 -16.00 -1.85 -19.12
C TRP A 34 -14.76 -0.95 -18.99
N GLN A 35 -14.71 0.13 -19.77
CA GLN A 35 -13.60 1.09 -19.74
C GLN A 35 -13.98 2.34 -18.95
N ILE A 36 -12.98 2.88 -18.22
CA ILE A 36 -13.10 4.10 -17.44
C ILE A 36 -12.21 5.16 -18.07
N SER A 37 -12.81 6.26 -18.50
CA SER A 37 -12.09 7.42 -19.05
C SER A 37 -11.93 8.49 -17.98
N LEU A 38 -10.70 8.68 -17.50
CA LEU A 38 -10.36 9.79 -16.61
C LEU A 38 -10.22 11.06 -17.45
N LEU A 39 -10.92 12.15 -17.09
CA LEU A 39 -10.64 13.46 -17.66
C LEU A 39 -9.29 13.92 -17.09
N VAL A 40 -8.20 13.57 -17.76
CA VAL A 40 -6.83 13.80 -17.28
C VAL A 40 -6.58 15.30 -17.12
N ILE A 41 -6.62 15.80 -15.89
CA ILE A 41 -5.77 16.93 -15.50
C ILE A 41 -4.36 16.35 -15.56
N THR A 42 -3.57 16.81 -16.54
CA THR A 42 -2.19 16.37 -16.75
C THR A 42 -1.47 16.27 -15.41
N PRO A 43 -1.06 15.07 -14.97
CA PRO A 43 -0.17 14.98 -13.83
C PRO A 43 1.12 15.64 -14.29
N GLU A 44 1.46 16.78 -13.68
CA GLU A 44 2.82 17.28 -13.70
C GLU A 44 3.69 16.09 -13.29
N LEU A 45 4.59 15.65 -14.18
CA LEU A 45 5.41 14.45 -13.97
C LEU A 45 6.17 14.62 -12.67
N ALA A 46 5.64 14.08 -11.57
CA ALA A 46 6.31 14.06 -10.30
C ALA A 46 7.54 13.19 -10.48
N ALA A 47 8.72 13.82 -10.45
CA ALA A 47 9.96 13.09 -10.45
C ALA A 47 9.93 12.08 -9.30
N ILE A 48 10.13 10.81 -9.61
CA ILE A 48 10.18 9.72 -8.62
C ILE A 48 11.22 10.13 -7.57
N ALA A 49 10.76 10.36 -6.34
CA ALA A 49 11.63 10.74 -5.24
C ALA A 49 12.66 9.63 -5.03
N GLN A 50 13.95 9.96 -5.15
CA GLN A 50 15.04 9.06 -4.80
C GLN A 50 15.12 8.95 -3.27
N GLU A 51 15.59 7.81 -2.76
CA GLU A 51 15.82 7.60 -1.32
C GLU A 51 16.85 8.61 -0.80
N GLU A 52 16.39 9.75 -0.30
CA GLU A 52 17.23 10.78 0.30
C GLU A 52 17.05 10.75 1.82
N GLU A 53 18.12 10.46 2.54
CA GLU A 53 18.16 10.45 4.01
C GLU A 53 17.76 11.83 4.55
N VAL A 54 16.66 11.89 5.31
CA VAL A 54 16.09 13.11 5.87
C VAL A 54 17.03 13.69 6.93
N ASN A 55 17.94 14.55 6.50
CA ASN A 55 18.74 15.39 7.39
C ASN A 55 18.24 16.83 7.38
N LYS A 56 17.53 17.21 8.46
CA LYS A 56 17.30 18.58 8.99
C LYS A 56 16.68 19.67 8.10
N SER A 57 16.34 19.40 6.84
CA SER A 57 15.56 20.30 5.98
C SER A 57 14.37 19.54 5.40
N PRO A 58 13.19 20.17 5.15
CA PRO A 58 12.10 19.51 4.45
C PRO A 58 12.63 18.90 3.13
N PRO A 59 12.39 17.59 2.90
CA PRO A 59 12.85 16.88 1.71
C PRO A 59 12.39 17.60 0.45
N LYS A 60 13.29 17.70 -0.53
CA LYS A 60 13.03 18.32 -1.82
C LYS A 60 11.90 17.52 -2.51
N GLY A 61 10.71 18.11 -2.61
CA GLY A 61 9.54 17.48 -3.23
C GLY A 61 8.33 17.31 -2.31
N ILE A 62 8.44 17.61 -1.01
CA ILE A 62 7.27 17.62 -0.12
C ILE A 62 6.60 19.00 -0.16
N PRO A 63 5.29 19.09 -0.50
CA PRO A 63 4.55 20.35 -0.43
C PRO A 63 4.59 20.96 0.97
N GLU A 64 4.60 22.29 1.06
CA GLU A 64 4.75 23.05 2.31
C GLU A 64 3.71 22.66 3.38
N GLN A 65 2.49 22.32 2.95
CA GLN A 65 1.41 21.83 3.81
C GLN A 65 1.76 20.56 4.60
N TYR A 66 2.70 19.76 4.10
CA TYR A 66 3.12 18.50 4.72
C TYR A 66 4.44 18.60 5.47
N HIS A 67 5.06 19.79 5.55
CA HIS A 67 6.33 19.97 6.28
C HIS A 67 6.20 19.66 7.76
N THR A 68 5.02 19.88 8.36
CA THR A 68 4.71 19.44 9.74
C THR A 68 4.85 17.93 9.93
N TYR A 69 4.64 17.14 8.87
CA TYR A 69 4.73 15.69 8.85
C TYR A 69 6.02 15.16 8.24
N THR A 70 7.04 16.00 8.05
CA THR A 70 8.35 15.60 7.50
C THR A 70 8.91 14.34 8.17
N LYS A 71 8.66 14.19 9.49
CA LYS A 71 9.03 13.01 10.27
C LYS A 71 8.47 11.69 9.71
N VAL A 72 7.24 11.69 9.18
CA VAL A 72 6.57 10.50 8.61
C VAL A 72 7.28 10.00 7.34
N PHE A 73 7.96 10.90 6.63
CA PHE A 73 8.71 10.57 5.42
C PHE A 73 10.15 10.16 5.72
N GLY A 74 10.56 10.16 6.99
CA GLY A 74 11.88 9.68 7.42
C GLY A 74 11.95 8.15 7.40
N LYS A 75 13.07 7.62 6.91
CA LYS A 75 13.35 6.18 6.84
C LYS A 75 13.22 5.46 8.20
N GLU A 76 13.58 6.16 9.29
CA GLU A 76 13.48 5.62 10.65
C GLU A 76 12.04 5.32 11.09
N GLU A 77 11.04 6.08 10.61
CA GLU A 77 9.63 5.81 10.89
C GLU A 77 9.07 4.69 9.99
N PHE A 78 9.66 4.47 8.81
CA PHE A 78 9.25 3.39 7.90
C PHE A 78 9.63 1.99 8.40
N ASN A 79 10.72 1.87 9.18
CA ASN A 79 11.14 0.59 9.76
C ASN A 79 10.26 0.14 10.93
N LYS A 80 9.36 0.99 11.43
CA LYS A 80 8.48 0.68 12.56
C LYS A 80 7.08 0.38 12.07
N LEU A 81 6.51 -0.72 12.56
CA LEU A 81 5.09 -0.99 12.32
C LEU A 81 4.24 0.06 13.08
N PRO A 82 3.18 0.59 12.44
CA PRO A 82 2.23 1.44 13.13
C PRO A 82 1.55 0.65 14.27
N PRO A 83 1.03 1.34 15.31
CA PRO A 83 0.30 0.68 16.38
C PRO A 83 -0.92 -0.04 15.83
N HIS A 84 -1.22 -1.22 16.41
CA HIS A 84 -2.39 -2.01 16.06
C HIS A 84 -3.68 -1.19 16.17
N ARG A 85 -4.58 -1.39 15.20
CA ARG A 85 -5.87 -0.69 15.11
C ARG A 85 -7.03 -1.67 15.08
N HIS A 86 -8.22 -1.15 15.38
CA HIS A 86 -9.48 -1.90 15.27
C HIS A 86 -9.87 -2.27 13.83
N HIS A 87 -9.14 -1.74 12.83
CA HIS A 87 -9.29 -2.08 11.42
C HIS A 87 -8.23 -3.07 10.93
N ASP A 88 -7.38 -3.58 11.82
CA ASP A 88 -6.41 -4.59 11.43
C ASP A 88 -7.14 -5.86 11.03
N ILE A 89 -6.78 -6.38 9.86
CA ILE A 89 -7.40 -7.59 9.32
C ILE A 89 -6.68 -8.79 9.93
N GLY A 90 -7.40 -9.56 10.76
CA GLY A 90 -6.90 -10.80 11.31
C GLY A 90 -6.83 -11.90 10.26
N ILE A 91 -5.85 -12.79 10.38
CA ILE A 91 -5.80 -14.04 9.61
C ILE A 91 -6.59 -15.08 10.42
N GLU A 92 -7.76 -15.46 9.91
CA GLU A 92 -8.57 -16.53 10.51
C GLU A 92 -7.95 -17.89 10.18
N LEU A 93 -7.54 -18.62 11.22
CA LEU A 93 -6.99 -19.96 11.07
C LEU A 93 -8.11 -21.00 10.95
N THR A 94 -7.93 -21.98 10.08
CA THR A 94 -8.82 -23.14 9.93
C THR A 94 -8.17 -24.37 10.57
N GLU A 95 -8.98 -25.32 11.06
CA GLU A 95 -8.48 -26.52 11.75
C GLU A 95 -7.67 -27.45 10.82
N ASP A 96 -7.96 -27.43 9.51
CA ASP A 96 -7.41 -28.34 8.50
C ASP A 96 -6.22 -27.76 7.70
N GLY A 97 -5.68 -26.60 8.08
CA GLY A 97 -4.63 -25.92 7.32
C GLY A 97 -3.25 -26.61 7.42
N PRO A 98 -2.52 -26.81 6.30
CA PRO A 98 -1.17 -27.38 6.36
C PRO A 98 -0.18 -26.40 7.01
N LEU A 99 0.23 -26.68 8.24
CA LEU A 99 1.16 -25.83 9.02
C LEU A 99 2.63 -25.99 8.63
N ASN A 100 3.01 -27.10 7.98
CA ASN A 100 4.41 -27.41 7.64
C ASN A 100 4.52 -27.97 6.22
N ILE A 101 4.56 -27.06 5.24
CA ILE A 101 4.85 -27.43 3.85
C ILE A 101 6.38 -27.48 3.69
N PRO A 102 6.96 -28.56 3.11
CA PRO A 102 8.39 -28.62 2.90
C PRO A 102 8.84 -27.50 1.95
N LEU A 103 9.88 -26.78 2.36
CA LEU A 103 10.45 -25.74 1.52
C LEU A 103 11.26 -26.39 0.39
N TYR A 104 10.94 -26.06 -0.85
CA TYR A 104 11.75 -26.47 -1.99
C TYR A 104 13.14 -25.83 -1.91
N GLY A 105 14.17 -26.60 -2.25
CA GLY A 105 15.54 -26.11 -2.27
C GLY A 105 15.71 -24.95 -3.26
N MET A 106 16.29 -23.85 -2.78
CA MET A 106 16.80 -22.77 -3.63
C MET A 106 18.25 -23.08 -4.04
N THR A 107 18.67 -22.55 -5.18
CA THR A 107 20.09 -22.50 -5.57
C THR A 107 20.88 -21.66 -4.57
N ASP A 108 22.14 -22.03 -4.33
CA ASP A 108 23.03 -21.37 -3.36
C ASP A 108 23.09 -19.85 -3.53
N ALA A 109 23.23 -19.37 -4.77
CA ALA A 109 23.25 -17.94 -5.07
C ALA A 109 21.98 -17.22 -4.59
N LYS A 110 20.80 -17.80 -4.82
CA LYS A 110 19.53 -17.22 -4.40
C LYS A 110 19.37 -17.25 -2.86
N SER A 111 19.83 -18.32 -2.23
CA SER A 111 19.77 -18.49 -0.77
C SER A 111 20.66 -17.47 -0.06
N ILE A 112 21.87 -17.24 -0.56
CA ILE A 112 22.81 -16.24 -0.03
C ILE A 112 22.20 -14.84 -0.13
N THR A 113 21.73 -14.43 -1.31
CA THR A 113 21.10 -13.11 -1.50
C THR A 113 19.87 -12.92 -0.62
N LEU A 114 19.02 -13.96 -0.47
CA LEU A 114 17.86 -13.89 0.41
C LEU A 114 18.26 -13.70 1.87
N LYS A 115 19.29 -14.41 2.34
CA LYS A 115 19.80 -14.28 3.71
C LYS A 115 20.34 -12.87 3.98
N GLU A 116 21.17 -12.34 3.08
CA GLU A 116 21.71 -10.98 3.20
C GLU A 116 20.58 -9.94 3.29
N TRP A 117 19.54 -10.09 2.45
CA TRP A 117 18.39 -9.20 2.48
C TRP A 117 17.58 -9.31 3.78
N LEU A 118 17.35 -10.53 4.28
CA LEU A 118 16.64 -10.75 5.54
C LEU A 118 17.42 -10.18 6.73
N GLU A 119 18.73 -10.40 6.79
CA GLU A 119 19.59 -9.85 7.84
C GLU A 119 19.58 -8.31 7.82
N ALA A 120 19.62 -7.70 6.62
CA ALA A 120 19.51 -6.26 6.47
C ALA A 120 18.16 -5.71 6.94
N LYS A 121 17.06 -6.43 6.69
CA LYS A 121 15.70 -6.00 7.09
C LYS A 121 15.39 -6.23 8.57
N LEU A 122 15.97 -7.27 9.19
CA LEU A 122 15.76 -7.58 10.61
C LEU A 122 16.62 -6.74 11.56
N LYS A 123 17.75 -6.20 11.06
CA LYS A 123 18.64 -5.32 11.83
C LYS A 123 18.20 -3.85 11.84
N ALA A 124 17.31 -3.48 10.92
CA ALA A 124 16.83 -2.12 10.67
C ALA A 124 15.68 -1.72 11.62
#